data_AF-A0A377XMB1-F1
#
_entry.id   AF-A0A377XMB1-F1
#
_cell.length_a   1.000
_cell.length_b   1.000
_cell.length_c   1.000
_cell.angle_alpha   90.00
_cell.angle_beta   90.00
_cell.angle_gamma   90.00
#
_symmetry.space_group_name_H-M   'P 1'
#
loop_
_entity.id
_entity.type
_entity.pdbx_description
1 polymer ?
#
loop_
_entity_poly.entity_id
_entity_poly.type
_entity_poly.pdbx_seq_one_letter_code
_entity_poly.pdbx_strand_id
1 'polypeptide(L)'
;MRIVNVYGEPWFVVSDVCQALEISNPTSAVASLDSDEVMTLTLTEGHSGKRGGARSWNMAAESGFYKLIARSRKASTPGTFAHRFSNWVFRDVIPSIRKTGSYGVPFAFLNDHTRRKEIYTKKASKRGKDLQSCKGEKARLAAEEIELWRKYQPDLLEVH
;
A
#
# COMPACT_ATOMS: atom_id res chain seq x y z
N MET A 1 -11.22 6.15 11.21
CA MET A 1 -10.29 7.06 10.51
C MET A 1 -10.84 7.30 9.12
N ARG A 2 -10.94 8.55 8.68
CA ARG A 2 -11.42 8.90 7.34
C ARG A 2 -10.27 8.90 6.34
N ILE A 3 -10.53 8.32 5.17
CA ILE A 3 -9.60 8.16 4.06
C ILE A 3 -10.31 8.63 2.79
N VAL A 4 -9.61 9.37 1.94
CA VAL A 4 -10.08 9.78 0.61
C VAL A 4 -9.14 9.17 -0.41
N ASN A 5 -9.68 8.58 -1.46
CA ASN A 5 -8.89 8.12 -2.59
C ASN A 5 -8.74 9.27 -3.59
N VAL A 6 -7.51 9.66 -3.90
CA VAL A 6 -7.17 10.69 -4.88
C VAL A 6 -6.27 10.05 -5.92
N TYR A 7 -6.79 9.82 -7.12
CA TYR A 7 -6.06 9.19 -8.24
C TYR A 7 -5.45 7.80 -7.96
N GLY A 8 -6.09 7.00 -7.10
CA GLY A 8 -5.60 5.69 -6.70
C GLY A 8 -4.74 5.72 -5.44
N GLU A 9 -4.36 6.90 -4.96
CA GLU A 9 -3.55 7.09 -3.76
C GLU A 9 -4.43 7.42 -2.54
N PRO A 10 -4.21 6.77 -1.39
CA PRO A 10 -4.97 7.06 -0.18
C PRO A 10 -4.44 8.32 0.52
N TRP A 11 -5.35 9.23 0.82
CA TRP A 11 -5.11 10.42 1.64
C TRP A 11 -5.85 10.32 2.97
N PHE A 12 -5.17 10.67 4.06
CA PHE A 12 -5.65 10.44 5.43
C PHE A 12 -5.94 11.77 6.11
N VAL A 13 -7.12 11.89 6.75
CA VAL A 13 -7.46 13.11 7.50
C VAL A 13 -6.58 13.20 8.75
N VAL A 14 -5.73 14.23 8.83
CA VAL A 14 -4.69 14.34 9.86
C VAL A 14 -5.26 14.40 11.27
N SER A 15 -6.45 15.02 11.46
CA SER A 15 -7.11 15.05 12.77
C SER A 15 -7.40 13.64 13.31
N ASP A 16 -7.84 12.73 12.44
CA ASP A 16 -8.19 11.36 12.82
C ASP A 16 -6.93 10.54 13.11
N VAL A 17 -5.87 10.77 12.33
CA VAL A 17 -4.55 10.17 12.55
C VAL A 17 -3.98 10.62 13.89
N CYS A 18 -4.02 11.92 14.17
CA CYS A 18 -3.54 12.47 15.44
C CYS A 18 -4.35 11.94 16.62
N GLN A 19 -5.67 11.83 16.49
CA GLN A 19 -6.52 11.26 17.52
C GLN A 19 -6.17 9.78 17.80
N ALA A 20 -5.99 8.96 16.77
CA ALA A 20 -5.61 7.55 16.92
C ALA A 20 -4.22 7.39 17.58
N LEU A 21 -3.28 8.26 17.22
CA LEU A 21 -1.92 8.26 17.75
C LEU A 21 -1.75 9.01 19.08
N GLU A 22 -2.82 9.61 19.61
CA GLU A 22 -2.80 10.51 20.79
C GLU A 22 -1.78 11.66 20.65
N ILE A 23 -1.71 12.23 19.45
CA ILE A 23 -0.95 13.44 19.16
C ILE A 23 -1.86 14.63 19.47
N SER A 24 -1.47 15.44 20.47
CA SER A 24 -2.30 16.53 21.00
C SER A 24 -2.43 17.74 20.07
N ASN A 25 -1.43 17.98 19.22
CA ASN A 25 -1.39 19.15 18.34
C ASN A 25 -1.31 18.73 16.86
N PRO A 26 -2.47 18.64 16.16
CA PRO A 26 -2.51 18.34 14.74
C PRO A 26 -1.79 19.38 13.87
N THR A 27 -1.78 20.66 14.27
CA THR A 27 -1.09 21.72 13.51
C THR A 27 0.42 21.51 13.50
N SER A 28 0.99 21.13 14.65
CA SER A 28 2.41 20.76 14.75
C SER A 28 2.71 19.48 13.96
N ALA A 29 1.81 18.50 14.00
CA ALA A 29 1.92 17.28 13.19
C ALA A 29 1.98 17.60 11.69
N VAL A 30 1.12 18.49 11.19
CA VAL A 30 1.14 18.95 9.79
C VAL A 30 2.41 19.73 9.47
N ALA A 31 2.83 20.67 10.32
CA ALA A 31 4.01 21.50 10.09
C ALA A 31 5.32 20.69 10.02
N SER A 32 5.29 19.46 10.51
CA SER A 32 6.44 18.57 10.52
C SER A 32 6.49 17.62 9.30
N LEU A 33 5.50 17.71 8.39
CA LEU A 33 5.47 16.98 7.13
C LEU A 33 6.01 17.85 6.00
N ASP A 34 6.44 17.20 4.92
CA ASP A 34 6.89 17.92 3.72
C ASP A 34 5.69 18.52 2.97
N SER A 35 5.92 19.57 2.18
CA SER A 35 4.84 20.32 1.51
C SER A 35 4.06 19.50 0.50
N ASP A 36 4.67 18.47 -0.09
CA ASP A 36 4.05 17.52 -1.02
C ASP A 36 3.26 16.42 -0.33
N GLU A 37 3.44 16.24 0.98
CA GLU A 37 2.74 15.25 1.78
C GLU A 37 1.48 15.79 2.43
N VAL A 38 1.20 17.07 2.30
CA VAL A 38 0.08 17.76 2.94
C VAL A 38 -0.81 18.41 1.91
N MET A 39 -2.12 18.21 2.05
CA MET A 39 -3.14 18.89 1.26
C MET A 39 -4.25 19.41 2.17
N THR A 40 -4.77 20.59 1.89
CA THR A 40 -5.99 21.08 2.55
C THR A 40 -7.17 20.82 1.63
N LEU A 41 -8.07 19.94 2.05
CA LEU A 41 -9.36 19.77 1.41
C LEU A 41 -10.36 20.76 1.99
N THR A 42 -10.87 21.65 1.15
CA THR A 42 -11.96 22.56 1.49
C THR A 42 -13.23 22.08 0.81
N LEU A 43 -14.25 21.74 1.60
CA LEU A 43 -15.59 21.48 1.07
C LEU A 43 -16.34 22.81 0.95
N THR A 44 -16.47 23.29 -0.29
CA THR A 44 -17.27 24.47 -0.63
C THR A 44 -18.76 24.12 -0.71
N GLU A 45 -19.11 22.87 -1.04
CA GLU A 45 -20.47 22.36 -1.17
C GLU A 45 -20.96 21.72 0.15
N GLY A 46 -21.25 22.55 1.14
CA GLY A 46 -21.60 22.07 2.49
C GLY A 46 -22.29 23.12 3.35
N HIS A 47 -23.22 23.88 2.78
CA HIS A 47 -24.09 24.78 3.55
C HIS A 47 -25.30 24.02 4.10
N SER A 48 -25.13 23.39 5.26
CA SER A 48 -26.27 22.94 6.07
C SER A 48 -25.95 23.10 7.56
N GLY A 49 -26.27 24.27 8.12
CA GLY A 49 -26.41 24.46 9.57
C GLY A 49 -25.82 25.76 10.14
N LYS A 50 -26.50 26.29 11.17
CA LYS A 50 -26.49 27.63 11.82
C LYS A 50 -25.15 28.33 12.18
N ARG A 51 -23.98 27.84 11.76
CA ARG A 51 -22.65 28.47 11.94
C ARG A 51 -21.82 28.31 10.66
N GLY A 52 -22.29 28.93 9.58
CA GLY A 52 -21.77 28.78 8.23
C GLY A 52 -20.29 29.17 8.11
N GLY A 53 -19.46 28.19 7.81
CA GLY A 53 -18.08 28.36 7.37
C GLY A 53 -17.69 27.14 6.54
N ALA A 54 -16.91 27.37 5.47
CA ALA A 54 -16.31 26.27 4.71
C ALA A 54 -15.51 25.38 5.66
N ARG A 55 -15.75 24.07 5.62
CA ARG A 55 -14.96 23.13 6.43
C ARG A 55 -13.71 22.77 5.63
N SER A 56 -12.55 23.07 6.20
CA SER A 56 -11.24 22.68 5.69
C SER A 56 -10.64 21.58 6.56
N TRP A 57 -10.15 20.51 5.95
CA TRP A 57 -9.40 19.45 6.62
C TRP A 57 -8.00 19.36 6.05
N ASN A 58 -7.01 19.24 6.92
CA ASN A 58 -5.67 18.86 6.51
C ASN A 58 -5.63 17.34 6.30
N MET A 59 -5.11 16.95 5.16
CA MET A 59 -4.88 15.59 4.75
C MET A 59 -3.38 15.34 4.63
N ALA A 60 -2.97 14.12 4.98
CA ALA A 60 -1.64 13.61 4.73
C ALA A 60 -1.69 12.57 3.62
N ALA A 61 -0.74 12.63 2.69
CA ALA A 61 -0.44 11.53 1.78
C ALA A 61 0.00 10.29 2.57
N GLU A 62 0.05 9.13 1.90
CA GLU A 62 0.47 7.87 2.52
C GLU A 62 1.88 7.97 3.16
N SER A 63 2.82 8.63 2.50
CA SER A 63 4.17 8.87 3.06
C SER A 63 4.13 9.70 4.35
N GLY A 64 3.34 10.77 4.37
CA GLY A 64 3.14 11.61 5.54
C GLY A 64 2.45 10.87 6.68
N PHE A 65 1.46 10.02 6.36
CA PHE A 65 0.81 9.14 7.32
C PHE A 65 1.81 8.21 8.02
N TYR A 66 2.68 7.54 7.26
CA TYR A 66 3.72 6.69 7.85
C TYR A 66 4.75 7.48 8.67
N LYS A 67 5.14 8.68 8.24
CA LYS A 67 6.00 9.58 9.04
C LYS A 67 5.34 9.97 10.36
N LEU A 68 4.03 10.23 10.38
CA LEU A 68 3.31 10.52 11.62
C LEU A 68 3.27 9.32 12.56
N ILE A 69 3.05 8.11 12.03
CA ILE A 69 3.09 6.88 12.83
C ILE A 69 4.48 6.70 13.44
N ALA A 70 5.53 6.71 12.62
CA ALA A 70 6.89 6.42 13.04
C ALA A 70 7.44 7.44 14.05
N ARG A 71 7.04 8.71 13.97
CA ARG A 71 7.45 9.76 14.91
C ARG A 71 6.61 9.84 16.17
N SER A 72 5.44 9.20 16.19
CA SER A 72 4.58 9.21 17.38
C SER A 72 5.29 8.55 18.56
N ARG A 73 5.05 9.04 19.78
CA ARG A 73 5.53 8.37 21.01
C ARG A 73 5.05 6.93 21.12
N LYS A 74 3.90 6.62 20.51
CA LYS A 74 3.37 5.26 20.44
C LYS A 74 4.29 4.34 19.64
N ALA A 75 5.00 4.80 18.61
CA ALA A 75 5.94 3.95 17.87
C ALA A 75 7.06 3.37 18.74
N SER A 76 7.47 4.08 19.80
CA SER A 76 8.46 3.61 20.78
C SER A 76 7.84 2.93 22.00
N THR A 77 6.52 2.89 22.12
CA THR A 77 5.81 2.33 23.28
C THR A 77 5.37 0.89 22.98
N PRO A 78 5.93 -0.13 23.66
CA PRO A 78 5.54 -1.53 23.46
C PRO A 78 4.05 -1.76 23.67
N GLY A 79 3.47 -2.72 22.93
CA GLY A 79 2.04 -3.07 23.02
C GLY A 79 1.11 -2.19 22.17
N THR A 80 1.55 -1.01 21.72
CA THR A 80 0.74 -0.17 20.83
C THR A 80 0.74 -0.67 19.38
N PHE A 81 -0.27 -0.27 18.61
CA PHE A 81 -0.33 -0.53 17.17
C PHE A 81 0.86 0.10 16.43
N ALA A 82 1.17 1.37 16.71
CA ALA A 82 2.26 2.09 16.05
C ALA A 82 3.62 1.41 16.26
N HIS A 83 3.88 0.86 17.45
CA HIS A 83 5.10 0.11 17.73
C HIS A 83 5.17 -1.21 16.97
N ARG A 84 4.07 -1.98 16.90
CA ARG A 84 4.03 -3.23 16.12
C ARG A 84 4.23 -2.95 14.63
N PHE A 85 3.50 -1.97 14.10
CA PHE A 85 3.59 -1.57 12.71
C PHE A 85 5.01 -1.10 12.34
N SER A 86 5.58 -0.17 13.11
CA SER A 86 6.92 0.37 12.82
C SER A 86 8.00 -0.73 12.89
N ASN A 87 7.92 -1.64 13.86
CA ASN A 87 8.86 -2.76 13.94
C ASN A 87 8.71 -3.73 12.78
N TRP A 88 7.47 -4.09 12.41
CA TRP A 88 7.24 -4.95 11.25
C TRP A 88 7.80 -4.32 9.96
N VAL A 89 7.55 -3.02 9.74
CA VAL A 89 8.11 -2.31 8.58
C VAL A 89 9.65 -2.34 8.60
N PHE A 90 10.27 -1.97 9.72
CA PHE A 90 11.73 -1.82 9.77
C PHE A 90 12.52 -3.12 9.90
N ARG A 91 11.92 -4.17 10.48
CA ARG A 91 12.60 -5.45 10.71
C ARG A 91 12.29 -6.48 9.63
N ASP A 92 11.10 -6.42 9.04
CA ASP A 92 10.65 -7.42 8.08
C ASP A 92 10.54 -6.83 6.68
N VAL A 93 9.75 -5.76 6.50
CA VAL A 93 9.45 -5.22 5.16
C VAL A 93 10.68 -4.65 4.47
N ILE A 94 11.33 -3.64 5.07
CA ILE A 94 12.50 -2.98 4.47
C ILE A 94 13.66 -3.97 4.26
N PRO A 95 14.03 -4.82 5.24
CA PRO A 95 15.08 -5.81 5.03
C PRO A 95 14.75 -6.84 3.96
N SER A 96 13.49 -7.24 3.81
CA SER A 96 13.05 -8.12 2.73
C SER A 96 13.29 -7.46 1.37
N ILE A 97 12.74 -6.26 1.15
CA ILE A 97 12.92 -5.50 -0.09
C ILE A 97 14.40 -5.30 -0.42
N ARG A 98 15.23 -4.92 0.56
CA ARG A 98 16.67 -4.72 0.35
C ARG A 98 17.39 -6.01 -0.09
N LYS A 99 16.96 -7.17 0.41
CA LYS A 99 17.62 -8.47 0.13
C LYS A 99 17.13 -9.12 -1.16
N THR A 100 15.85 -9.02 -1.46
CA THR A 100 15.19 -9.79 -2.53
C THR A 100 14.70 -8.92 -3.69
N GLY A 101 14.70 -7.59 -3.53
CA GLY A 101 14.12 -6.64 -4.47
C GLY A 101 12.60 -6.48 -4.34
N SER A 102 11.96 -7.16 -3.40
CA SER A 102 10.50 -7.13 -3.23
C SER A 102 10.08 -7.52 -1.80
N TYR A 103 8.86 -7.16 -1.41
CA TYR A 103 8.21 -7.76 -0.23
C TYR A 103 7.29 -8.89 -0.71
N GLY A 104 7.39 -10.08 -0.11
CA GLY A 104 6.65 -11.27 -0.54
C GLY A 104 7.46 -12.14 -1.50
N VAL A 105 6.92 -12.43 -2.70
CA VAL A 105 7.61 -13.25 -3.70
C VAL A 105 8.90 -12.54 -4.17
N PRO A 106 10.09 -13.14 -4.05
CA PRO A 106 11.34 -12.54 -4.49
C PRO A 106 11.31 -12.05 -5.94
N PHE A 107 11.84 -10.86 -6.19
CA PHE A 107 11.81 -10.21 -7.52
C PHE A 107 12.40 -11.10 -8.62
N ALA A 108 13.45 -11.87 -8.31
CA ALA A 108 14.05 -12.79 -9.27
C ALA A 108 13.06 -13.82 -9.81
N PHE A 109 12.19 -14.39 -8.96
CA PHE A 109 11.19 -15.37 -9.38
C PHE A 109 10.04 -14.71 -10.13
N LEU A 110 9.58 -13.54 -9.68
CA LEU A 110 8.55 -12.76 -10.37
C LEU A 110 8.99 -12.35 -11.78
N ASN A 111 10.23 -11.86 -11.93
CA ASN A 111 10.77 -11.42 -13.20
C ASN A 111 10.97 -12.58 -14.18
N ASP A 112 11.48 -13.71 -13.70
CA ASP A 112 11.63 -14.92 -14.51
C ASP A 112 10.27 -15.49 -14.97
N HIS A 113 9.28 -15.56 -14.07
CA HIS A 113 7.92 -15.97 -14.42
C HIS A 113 7.29 -15.05 -15.47
N THR A 114 7.38 -13.73 -15.27
CA THR A 114 6.87 -12.71 -16.20
C THR A 114 7.50 -12.88 -17.58
N ARG A 115 8.83 -13.03 -17.65
CA ARG A 115 9.55 -13.25 -18.91
C ARG A 115 9.07 -14.52 -19.63
N ARG A 116 8.89 -15.63 -18.91
CA ARG A 116 8.38 -16.89 -19.49
C ARG A 116 6.95 -16.73 -20.01
N LYS A 117 6.09 -16.02 -19.26
CA LYS A 117 4.70 -15.72 -19.64
C LYS A 117 4.63 -14.85 -20.90
N GLU A 118 5.53 -13.88 -21.05
CA GLU A 118 5.65 -13.08 -22.27
C GLU A 118 6.13 -13.90 -23.48
N ILE A 119 7.14 -14.75 -23.30
CA ILE A 119 7.63 -15.66 -24.35
C ILE A 119 6.51 -16.60 -24.79
N TYR A 120 5.77 -17.16 -23.83
CA TYR A 120 4.58 -17.97 -24.09
C TYR A 120 3.55 -17.18 -24.91
N THR A 121 3.21 -15.97 -24.49
CA THR A 121 2.20 -15.13 -25.16
C THR A 121 2.60 -14.85 -26.61
N LYS A 122 3.88 -14.51 -26.86
CA LYS A 122 4.42 -14.31 -28.22
C LYS A 122 4.35 -15.59 -29.06
N LYS A 123 4.68 -16.75 -28.48
CA LYS A 123 4.62 -18.06 -29.15
C LYS A 123 3.18 -18.48 -29.47
N ALA A 124 2.27 -18.29 -28.52
CA ALA A 124 0.85 -18.61 -28.67
C ALA A 124 0.17 -17.73 -29.73
N SER A 125 0.49 -16.43 -29.76
CA SER A 125 -0.01 -15.49 -30.77
C SER A 125 0.35 -15.91 -32.21
N LYS A 126 1.50 -16.55 -32.41
CA LYS A 126 1.95 -17.04 -33.73
C LYS A 126 1.34 -18.39 -34.15
N ARG A 127 0.70 -19.14 -33.25
CA ARG A 127 0.36 -20.56 -33.47
C ARG A 127 -1.06 -20.83 -34.00
N GLY A 128 -1.94 -19.84 -34.10
CA GLY A 128 -3.25 -20.00 -34.75
C GLY A 128 -4.03 -21.24 -34.29
N LYS A 129 -4.31 -22.19 -35.21
CA LYS A 129 -5.03 -23.45 -34.91
C LYS A 129 -4.27 -24.41 -33.97
N ASP A 130 -2.95 -24.30 -33.87
CA ASP A 130 -2.10 -25.15 -33.03
C ASP A 130 -2.04 -24.70 -31.55
N LEU A 131 -2.89 -23.74 -31.16
CA LEU A 131 -2.95 -23.19 -29.79
C LEU A 131 -3.23 -24.26 -28.73
N GLN A 132 -3.92 -25.36 -29.09
CA GLN A 132 -4.17 -26.49 -28.19
C GLN A 132 -2.87 -27.11 -27.67
N SER A 133 -1.82 -27.17 -28.51
CA SER A 133 -0.50 -27.68 -28.10
C SER A 133 0.15 -26.88 -26.97
N CYS A 134 -0.25 -25.60 -26.81
CA CYS A 134 0.30 -24.68 -25.84
C CYS A 134 -0.50 -24.65 -24.53
N LYS A 135 -1.62 -25.37 -24.42
CA LYS A 135 -2.46 -25.36 -23.21
C LYS A 135 -1.74 -25.92 -21.98
N GLY A 136 -0.94 -26.97 -22.14
CA GLY A 136 -0.18 -27.57 -21.04
C GLY A 136 0.85 -26.60 -20.45
N GLU A 137 1.59 -25.89 -21.30
CA GLU A 137 2.57 -24.88 -20.90
C GLU A 137 1.89 -23.72 -20.15
N LYS A 138 0.71 -23.27 -20.62
CA LYS A 138 -0.11 -22.26 -19.93
C LYS A 138 -0.55 -22.72 -18.54
N ALA A 139 -1.08 -23.95 -18.44
CA ALA A 139 -1.54 -24.51 -17.17
C ALA A 139 -0.40 -24.65 -16.16
N ARG A 140 0.79 -25.05 -16.62
CA ARG A 140 1.99 -25.14 -15.78
C ARG A 140 2.41 -23.77 -15.23
N LEU A 141 2.47 -22.74 -16.08
CA LEU A 141 2.81 -21.38 -15.65
C LEU A 141 1.81 -20.83 -14.63
N ALA A 142 0.52 -21.14 -14.79
CA ALA A 142 -0.52 -20.74 -13.82
C ALA A 142 -0.39 -21.48 -12.47
N ALA A 143 -0.05 -22.77 -12.49
CA ALA A 143 0.18 -23.53 -11.27
C ALA A 143 1.41 -23.03 -10.50
N GLU A 144 2.51 -22.74 -11.22
CA GLU A 144 3.73 -22.15 -10.64
C GLU A 144 3.46 -20.78 -10.01
N GLU A 145 2.64 -19.93 -10.67
CA GLU A 145 2.21 -18.63 -10.12
C GLU A 145 1.51 -18.82 -8.77
N ILE A 146 0.51 -19.70 -8.71
CA ILE A 146 -0.25 -19.99 -7.48
C ILE A 146 0.66 -20.55 -6.38
N GLU A 147 1.59 -21.44 -6.72
CA GLU A 147 2.54 -22.01 -5.76
C GLU A 147 3.45 -20.95 -5.15
N LEU A 148 3.97 -20.02 -5.97
CA LEU A 148 4.76 -18.89 -5.49
C LEU A 148 3.95 -18.02 -4.51
N TRP A 149 2.72 -17.68 -4.85
CA TRP A 149 1.86 -16.90 -3.95
C TRP A 149 1.57 -17.63 -2.65
N ARG A 150 1.23 -18.92 -2.68
CA ARG A 150 0.99 -19.74 -1.47
C ARG A 150 2.22 -19.82 -0.57
N LYS A 151 3.40 -19.92 -1.16
CA LYS A 151 4.66 -20.07 -0.41
C LYS A 151 5.09 -18.78 0.27
N TYR A 152 4.97 -17.65 -0.42
CA TYR A 152 5.54 -16.38 0.05
C TYR A 152 4.52 -15.42 0.65
N GLN A 153 3.24 -15.53 0.27
CA GLN A 153 2.15 -14.67 0.76
C GLN A 153 0.84 -15.46 0.87
N PRO A 154 0.78 -16.47 1.76
CA PRO A 154 -0.42 -17.31 1.93
C PRO A 154 -1.65 -16.47 2.28
N ASP A 155 -1.50 -15.49 3.16
CA ASP A 155 -2.59 -14.63 3.64
C ASP A 155 -3.24 -13.79 2.52
N LEU A 156 -2.53 -13.53 1.41
CA LEU A 156 -3.07 -12.77 0.29
C LEU A 156 -4.10 -13.58 -0.52
N LEU A 157 -4.01 -14.92 -0.48
CA LEU A 157 -4.90 -15.81 -1.24
C LEU A 157 -6.20 -16.14 -0.50
N GLU A 158 -6.30 -15.84 0.80
CA GLU A 158 -7.49 -16.08 1.61
C GLU A 158 -8.54 -14.95 1.51
N VAL A 159 -8.24 -13.87 0.79
CA VAL A 159 -9.08 -12.64 0.72
C VAL A 159 -10.09 -12.67 -0.46
N HIS A 160 -10.41 -13.84 -1.02
CA HIS A 160 -11.38 -13.99 -2.11
C HIS A 160 -12.45 -15.04 -1.84
#